data_AF-A0A1W2D792-F1
#
_entry.id   AF-A0A1W2D792-F1
#
_cell.length_a   1.000
_cell.length_b   1.000
_cell.length_c   1.000
_cell.angle_alpha   90.00
_cell.angle_beta   90.00
_cell.angle_gamma   90.00
#
_symmetry.space_group_name_H-M   'P 1'
#
loop_
_entity.id
_entity.type
_entity.pdbx_description
1 polymer ?
#
loop_
_entity_poly.entity_id
_entity_poly.type
_entity_poly.pdbx_seq_one_letter_code
_entity_poly.pdbx_strand_id
1 'polypeptide(L)'
;MRDLCDRVPETVGSRLAAHPDVRKIGFTGSTEVGRSVQRAVAGNLTKVTLELGGKGPNIILDDADLDMAIDGSIFAFLMYSEAAVVGIPHPELGEEVAAAVTLRAGSSATEDDVHQFVRERVAPYKYPRVVWLMDELPKGPTGKILRREVRAGHTTPTVAAG
;
A
#
# COMPACT_ATOMS: atom_id res chain seq x y z
N MET A 1 -12.77 -6.97 -36.04
CA MET A 1 -11.46 -7.04 -35.36
C MET A 1 -10.85 -5.65 -35.06
N ARG A 2 -11.66 -4.58 -35.05
CA ARG A 2 -11.30 -3.25 -34.51
C ARG A 2 -12.09 -2.90 -33.23
N ASP A 3 -13.19 -3.59 -32.92
CA ASP A 3 -14.06 -3.28 -31.77
C ASP A 3 -13.68 -3.91 -30.41
N LEU A 4 -12.45 -4.43 -30.27
CA LEU A 4 -11.97 -5.01 -29.00
C LEU A 4 -10.86 -4.19 -28.34
N CYS A 5 -10.29 -3.19 -29.03
CA CYS A 5 -9.31 -2.26 -28.45
C CYS A 5 -9.94 -1.02 -27.79
N ASP A 6 -11.23 -0.76 -28.00
CA ASP A 6 -11.94 0.44 -27.53
C ASP A 6 -12.64 0.28 -26.15
N ARG A 7 -12.38 -0.81 -25.42
CA ARG A 7 -13.03 -1.10 -24.11
C ARG A 7 -12.06 -1.32 -22.95
N VAL A 8 -10.87 -0.75 -23.01
CA VAL A 8 -10.08 -0.49 -21.80
C VAL A 8 -10.26 0.99 -21.47
N PRO A 9 -10.96 1.35 -20.38
CA PRO A 9 -11.18 2.75 -20.06
C PRO A 9 -9.84 3.49 -19.91
N GLU A 10 -9.79 4.74 -20.38
CA GLU A 10 -8.98 5.74 -19.68
C GLU A 10 -9.23 5.55 -18.18
N THR A 11 -8.19 5.26 -17.41
CA THR A 11 -8.32 5.17 -15.97
C THR A 11 -8.84 6.50 -15.42
N VAL A 12 -9.58 6.47 -14.31
CA VAL A 12 -10.02 7.69 -13.60
C VAL A 12 -8.82 8.65 -13.39
N GLY A 13 -7.64 8.10 -13.10
CA GLY A 13 -6.40 8.87 -12.95
C GLY A 13 -5.97 9.65 -14.20
N SER A 14 -6.02 9.06 -15.40
CA SER A 14 -5.63 9.77 -16.63
C SER A 14 -6.63 10.87 -16.99
N ARG A 15 -7.93 10.61 -16.79
CA ARG A 15 -9.00 11.59 -17.02
C ARG A 15 -8.87 12.78 -16.08
N LEU A 16 -8.67 12.53 -14.78
CA LEU A 16 -8.44 13.57 -13.78
C LEU A 16 -7.17 14.36 -14.08
N ALA A 17 -6.12 13.70 -14.58
CA ALA A 17 -4.88 14.38 -14.89
C ALA A 17 -4.99 15.37 -16.06
N ALA A 18 -5.80 15.04 -17.07
CA ALA A 18 -6.03 15.90 -18.23
C ALA A 18 -7.13 16.96 -18.03
N HIS A 19 -7.91 16.91 -16.93
CA HIS A 19 -9.09 17.75 -16.77
C HIS A 19 -8.74 19.25 -16.59
N PRO A 20 -9.39 20.18 -17.32
CA PRO A 20 -9.05 21.61 -17.31
C PRO A 20 -9.27 22.28 -15.94
N ASP A 21 -10.22 21.77 -15.14
CA ASP A 21 -10.52 22.34 -13.81
C ASP A 21 -9.64 21.78 -12.67
N VAL A 22 -8.82 20.76 -12.93
CA VAL A 22 -7.94 20.19 -11.91
C VAL A 22 -6.68 21.05 -11.78
N ARG A 23 -6.52 21.68 -10.62
CA ARG A 23 -5.43 22.65 -10.37
C ARG A 23 -4.13 22.02 -9.86
N LYS A 24 -4.21 20.81 -9.29
CA LYS A 24 -3.08 20.09 -8.69
C LYS A 24 -3.35 18.59 -8.65
N ILE A 25 -2.29 17.79 -8.87
CA ILE A 25 -2.27 16.35 -8.65
C ILE A 25 -1.20 16.02 -7.61
N GLY A 26 -1.57 15.20 -6.63
CA GLY A 26 -0.61 14.46 -5.81
C GLY A 26 -0.70 12.99 -6.17
N PHE A 27 0.43 12.35 -6.46
CA PHE A 27 0.49 10.92 -6.79
C PHE A 27 1.56 10.23 -5.95
N THR A 28 1.18 9.09 -5.36
CA THR A 28 2.09 8.19 -4.66
C THR A 28 2.02 6.82 -5.32
N GLY A 29 3.16 6.26 -5.73
CA GLY A 29 3.16 4.97 -6.40
C GLY A 29 4.48 4.60 -7.05
N SER A 30 4.41 3.76 -8.09
CA SER A 30 5.61 3.34 -8.81
C SER A 30 6.19 4.47 -9.66
N THR A 31 7.50 4.46 -9.86
CA THR A 31 8.19 5.41 -10.75
C THR A 31 7.67 5.33 -12.18
N GLU A 32 7.27 4.13 -12.62
CA GLU A 32 6.68 3.90 -13.94
C GLU A 32 5.36 4.66 -14.11
N VAL A 33 4.41 4.47 -13.19
CA VAL A 33 3.11 5.15 -13.25
C VAL A 33 3.26 6.65 -13.02
N GLY A 34 4.17 7.07 -12.13
CA GLY A 34 4.49 8.48 -11.91
C GLY A 34 4.92 9.21 -13.18
N ARG A 35 5.73 8.55 -14.03
CA ARG A 35 6.08 9.09 -15.35
C ARG A 35 4.87 9.24 -16.26
N SER A 36 3.92 8.29 -16.22
CA SER A 36 2.68 8.38 -16.98
C SER A 36 1.78 9.52 -16.50
N VAL A 37 1.66 9.74 -15.20
CA VAL A 37 0.95 10.91 -14.62
C VAL A 37 1.60 12.21 -15.07
N GLN A 38 2.93 12.31 -15.01
CA GLN A 38 3.66 13.50 -15.47
C GLN A 38 3.43 13.80 -16.95
N ARG A 39 3.32 12.77 -17.81
CA ARG A 39 2.99 12.94 -19.23
C ARG A 39 1.53 13.38 -19.44
N ALA A 40 0.60 12.81 -18.68
CA ALA A 40 -0.83 13.09 -18.82
C ALA A 40 -1.18 14.56 -18.54
N VAL A 41 -0.46 15.23 -17.64
CA VAL A 41 -0.67 16.66 -17.31
C VAL A 41 0.04 17.63 -18.26
N ALA A 42 0.85 17.15 -19.20
CA ALA A 42 1.71 18.02 -20.00
C ALA A 42 0.92 19.04 -20.83
N GLY A 43 -0.31 18.70 -21.24
CA GLY A 43 -1.17 19.55 -22.07
C GLY A 43 -1.90 20.66 -21.31
N ASN A 44 -2.02 20.60 -19.98
CA ASN A 44 -2.79 21.56 -19.18
C ASN A 44 -1.98 22.24 -18.07
N LEU A 45 -0.68 21.93 -17.95
CA LEU A 45 0.25 22.50 -16.97
C LEU A 45 -0.21 22.35 -15.51
N THR A 46 -1.01 21.31 -15.23
CA THR A 46 -1.44 20.98 -13.87
C THR A 46 -0.21 20.72 -12.99
N LYS A 47 -0.16 21.35 -11.81
CA LYS A 47 0.95 21.15 -10.86
C LYS A 47 0.94 19.73 -10.30
N VAL A 48 2.08 19.03 -10.33
CA VAL A 48 2.20 17.65 -9.84
C VAL A 48 3.17 17.56 -8.67
N THR A 49 2.82 16.75 -7.67
CA THR A 49 3.73 16.23 -6.64
C THR A 49 3.79 14.71 -6.75
N LEU A 50 4.98 14.15 -6.90
CA LEU A 50 5.21 12.72 -7.12
C LEU A 50 6.02 12.12 -5.96
N GLU A 51 5.41 11.22 -5.20
CA GLU A 51 6.06 10.41 -4.17
C GLU A 51 6.28 8.99 -4.74
N LEU A 52 7.47 8.74 -5.25
CA LEU A 52 7.77 7.54 -6.03
C LEU A 52 8.63 6.54 -5.24
N GLY A 53 8.66 5.31 -5.73
CA GLY A 53 9.54 4.29 -5.16
C GLY A 53 11.01 4.73 -5.14
N GLY A 54 11.64 4.58 -3.99
CA GLY A 54 13.08 4.76 -3.79
C GLY A 54 13.63 3.63 -2.92
N LYS A 55 14.96 3.48 -2.90
CA LYS A 55 15.64 2.63 -1.92
C LYS A 55 16.34 3.56 -0.94
N GLY A 56 15.74 3.75 0.24
CA GLY A 56 16.34 4.54 1.31
C GLY A 56 17.61 3.84 1.79
N PRO A 57 18.81 4.42 1.59
CA PRO A 57 20.03 3.85 2.14
C PRO A 57 19.99 3.98 3.66
N ASN A 58 20.49 2.96 4.34
CA ASN A 58 20.71 2.99 5.78
C ASN A 58 22.22 2.85 5.99
N ILE A 59 22.86 3.91 6.49
CA ILE A 59 24.32 4.06 6.54
C ILE A 59 24.71 4.20 8.00
N ILE A 60 25.56 3.29 8.47
CA ILE A 60 26.09 3.27 9.84
C ILE A 60 27.53 3.80 9.78
N LEU A 61 27.82 4.86 10.53
CA LEU A 61 29.16 5.45 10.63
C LEU A 61 29.98 4.74 11.72
N ASP A 62 31.29 4.97 11.72
CA ASP A 62 32.24 4.29 12.62
C ASP A 62 32.10 4.72 14.09
N ASP A 63 31.49 5.87 14.34
CA ASP A 63 31.19 6.42 15.66
C ASP A 63 29.76 6.12 16.14
N ALA A 64 28.99 5.34 15.39
CA ALA A 64 27.61 5.01 15.76
C ALA A 64 27.55 4.04 16.96
N ASP A 65 26.58 4.28 17.84
CA ASP A 65 26.15 3.28 18.82
C ASP A 65 25.59 2.07 18.06
N LEU A 66 26.34 0.96 18.08
CA LEU A 66 26.03 -0.21 17.28
C LEU A 66 24.76 -0.92 17.71
N ASP A 67 24.48 -0.99 19.01
CA ASP A 67 23.27 -1.67 19.51
C ASP A 67 22.03 -0.91 19.04
N MET A 68 22.04 0.42 19.19
CA MET A 68 20.97 1.27 18.69
C MET A 68 20.86 1.24 17.16
N ALA A 69 22.00 1.23 16.45
CA ALA A 69 22.02 1.20 14.99
C ALA A 69 21.49 -0.13 14.43
N ILE A 70 21.79 -1.25 15.06
CA ILE A 70 21.28 -2.58 14.67
C ILE A 70 19.77 -2.62 14.87
N ASP A 71 19.27 -2.27 16.06
CA ASP A 71 17.84 -2.29 16.36
C ASP A 71 17.07 -1.34 15.45
N GLY A 72 17.57 -0.13 15.26
CA GLY A 72 17.00 0.86 14.36
C GLY A 72 16.98 0.40 12.90
N SER A 73 18.04 -0.27 12.45
CA SER A 73 18.14 -0.81 11.09
C SER A 73 17.15 -1.93 10.83
N ILE A 74 17.04 -2.86 11.79
CA ILE A 74 16.08 -3.96 11.74
C ILE A 74 14.67 -3.39 11.75
N PHE A 75 14.38 -2.44 12.63
CA PHE A 75 13.07 -1.79 12.69
C PHE A 75 12.74 -1.09 11.37
N ALA A 76 13.60 -0.21 10.86
CA ALA A 76 13.34 0.54 9.63
C ALA A 76 13.15 -0.38 8.41
N PHE A 77 13.88 -1.49 8.36
CA PHE A 77 13.73 -2.49 7.30
C PHE A 77 12.44 -3.31 7.46
N LEU A 78 12.09 -3.70 8.69
CA LEU A 78 11.03 -4.66 8.95
C LEU A 78 9.67 -4.05 9.35
N MET A 79 9.59 -2.74 9.57
CA MET A 79 8.42 -2.03 10.14
C MET A 79 7.09 -2.38 9.45
N TYR A 80 7.13 -2.72 8.16
CA TYR A 80 5.95 -3.03 7.35
C TYR A 80 6.00 -4.43 6.72
N SER A 81 6.88 -5.33 7.16
CA SER A 81 7.08 -6.66 6.52
C SER A 81 5.87 -7.58 6.62
N GLU A 82 5.03 -7.34 7.62
CA GLU A 82 3.90 -8.19 7.98
C GLU A 82 2.57 -7.44 7.82
N ALA A 83 2.55 -6.39 6.98
CA ALA A 83 1.32 -5.72 6.59
C ALA A 83 1.33 -5.34 5.10
N ALA A 84 0.22 -5.61 4.41
CA ALA A 84 0.04 -5.24 3.01
C ALA A 84 -1.32 -4.57 2.81
N VAL A 85 -1.33 -3.46 2.09
CA VAL A 85 -2.57 -2.78 1.68
C VAL A 85 -2.76 -2.99 0.19
N VAL A 86 -3.95 -3.45 -0.21
CA VAL A 86 -4.32 -3.75 -1.59
C VAL A 86 -5.71 -3.21 -1.94
N GLY A 87 -5.91 -2.87 -3.21
CA GLY A 87 -7.24 -2.60 -3.75
C GLY A 87 -8.00 -3.89 -4.01
N ILE A 88 -9.27 -3.93 -3.63
CA ILE A 88 -10.21 -5.02 -3.89
C ILE A 88 -11.41 -4.49 -4.67
N PRO A 89 -12.05 -5.28 -5.55
CA PRO A 89 -13.21 -4.81 -6.30
C PRO A 89 -14.34 -4.30 -5.37
N HIS A 90 -14.90 -3.14 -5.69
CA HIS A 90 -16.06 -2.58 -5.00
C HIS A 90 -17.13 -2.18 -6.02
N PRO A 91 -18.41 -2.56 -5.82
CA PRO A 91 -19.47 -2.35 -6.81
C PRO A 91 -19.72 -0.88 -7.16
N GLU A 92 -19.61 0.03 -6.18
CA GLU A 92 -19.85 1.47 -6.39
C GLU A 92 -18.57 2.28 -6.63
N LEU A 93 -17.52 2.06 -5.81
CA LEU A 93 -16.26 2.81 -5.86
C LEU A 93 -15.27 2.30 -6.93
N GLY A 94 -15.56 1.17 -7.58
CA GLY A 94 -14.62 0.44 -8.44
C GLY A 94 -13.62 -0.38 -7.62
N GLU A 95 -12.91 0.25 -6.68
CA GLU A 95 -12.02 -0.41 -5.72
C GLU A 95 -12.24 0.08 -4.29
N GLU A 96 -12.05 -0.81 -3.32
CA GLU A 96 -11.99 -0.55 -1.88
C GLU A 96 -10.63 -1.00 -1.34
N VAL A 97 -10.20 -0.45 -0.21
CA VAL A 97 -8.91 -0.76 0.42
C VAL A 97 -9.06 -1.89 1.45
N ALA A 98 -8.32 -2.97 1.23
CA ALA A 98 -8.12 -4.04 2.20
C ALA A 98 -6.69 -4.02 2.78
N ALA A 99 -6.57 -4.26 4.08
CA ALA A 99 -5.29 -4.46 4.75
C ALA A 99 -5.15 -5.91 5.22
N ALA A 100 -4.14 -6.60 4.72
CA ALA A 100 -3.71 -7.90 5.21
C ALA A 100 -2.59 -7.72 6.24
N VAL A 101 -2.72 -8.34 7.41
CA VAL A 101 -1.77 -8.23 8.52
C VAL A 101 -1.45 -9.61 9.07
N THR A 102 -0.17 -9.87 9.32
CA THR A 102 0.29 -11.06 10.05
C THR A 102 0.73 -10.64 11.45
N LEU A 103 0.25 -11.37 12.46
CA LEU A 103 0.59 -11.08 13.85
C LEU A 103 1.97 -11.63 14.19
N ARG A 104 2.67 -10.94 15.10
CA ARG A 104 3.94 -11.44 15.65
C ARG A 104 3.65 -12.69 16.48
N ALA A 105 4.56 -13.68 16.45
CA ALA A 105 4.47 -14.85 17.32
C ALA A 105 4.26 -14.44 18.78
N GLY A 106 3.27 -15.06 19.45
CA GLY A 106 2.90 -14.77 20.84
C GLY A 106 2.03 -13.53 21.03
N SER A 107 1.65 -12.82 19.96
CA SER A 107 0.67 -11.72 20.02
C SER A 107 -0.72 -12.19 19.55
N SER A 108 -1.76 -11.50 20.04
CA SER A 108 -3.14 -11.71 19.62
C SER A 108 -3.80 -10.36 19.35
N ALA A 109 -4.63 -10.33 18.31
CA ALA A 109 -5.52 -9.23 17.96
C ALA A 109 -6.62 -9.80 17.05
N THR A 110 -7.76 -9.14 17.02
CA THR A 110 -8.82 -9.38 16.04
C THR A 110 -8.72 -8.37 14.88
N GLU A 111 -9.44 -8.62 13.80
CA GLU A 111 -9.57 -7.66 12.69
C GLU A 111 -10.15 -6.32 13.18
N ASP A 112 -11.12 -6.37 14.10
CA ASP A 112 -11.72 -5.20 14.73
C ASP A 112 -10.72 -4.41 15.59
N ASP A 113 -9.85 -5.10 16.34
CA ASP A 113 -8.79 -4.43 17.13
C ASP A 113 -7.85 -3.63 16.22
N VAL A 114 -7.42 -4.24 15.11
CA VAL A 114 -6.55 -3.59 14.11
C VAL A 114 -7.27 -2.43 13.45
N HIS A 115 -8.52 -2.64 13.04
CA HIS A 115 -9.33 -1.64 12.39
C HIS A 115 -9.56 -0.42 13.30
N GLN A 116 -9.90 -0.64 14.57
CA GLN A 116 -10.08 0.43 15.56
C GLN A 116 -8.76 1.16 15.85
N PHE A 117 -7.66 0.43 16.01
CA PHE A 117 -6.34 1.02 16.23
C PHE A 117 -5.96 2.00 15.12
N VAL A 118 -6.19 1.63 13.85
CA VAL A 118 -5.90 2.49 12.70
C VAL A 118 -6.88 3.67 12.66
N ARG A 119 -8.18 3.42 12.84
CA ARG A 119 -9.23 4.45 12.81
C ARG A 119 -8.99 5.59 13.80
N GLU A 120 -8.47 5.31 14.99
CA GLU A 120 -8.16 6.33 16.00
C GLU A 120 -6.97 7.22 15.63
N ARG A 121 -6.14 6.79 14.67
CA ARG A 121 -4.85 7.43 14.32
C ARG A 121 -4.85 8.08 12.95
N VAL A 122 -5.77 7.72 12.05
CA VAL A 122 -5.84 8.27 10.70
C VAL A 122 -7.23 8.78 10.35
N ALA A 123 -7.30 9.75 9.44
CA ALA A 123 -8.56 10.35 9.00
C ALA A 123 -9.52 9.28 8.41
N PRO A 124 -10.84 9.46 8.50
CA PRO A 124 -11.80 8.41 8.17
C PRO A 124 -11.70 7.84 6.75
N TYR A 125 -11.22 8.63 5.79
CA TYR A 125 -11.02 8.22 4.40
C TYR A 125 -9.68 7.53 4.13
N LYS A 126 -8.80 7.39 5.16
CA LYS A 126 -7.46 6.81 5.04
C LYS A 126 -7.31 5.43 5.66
N TYR A 127 -8.25 4.98 6.51
CA TYR A 127 -8.18 3.66 7.12
C TYR A 127 -8.84 2.61 6.21
N PRO A 128 -8.28 1.39 6.12
CA PRO A 128 -8.83 0.31 5.31
C PRO A 128 -10.18 -0.14 5.86
N ARG A 129 -11.18 -0.32 4.99
CA ARG A 129 -12.52 -0.79 5.40
C ARG A 129 -12.57 -2.29 5.62
N VAL A 130 -11.61 -3.01 5.08
CA VAL A 130 -11.47 -4.45 5.20
C VAL A 130 -10.10 -4.75 5.82
N VAL A 131 -10.08 -5.56 6.87
CA VAL A 131 -8.86 -6.08 7.48
C VAL A 131 -8.90 -7.60 7.37
N TRP A 132 -7.77 -8.21 7.03
CA TRP A 132 -7.59 -9.65 7.04
C TRP A 132 -6.40 -9.99 7.93
N LEU A 133 -6.62 -10.88 8.90
CA LEU A 133 -5.51 -11.52 9.60
C LEU A 133 -5.06 -12.75 8.81
N MET A 134 -3.78 -12.78 8.45
CA MET A 134 -3.18 -13.87 7.67
C MET A 134 -2.07 -14.55 8.45
N ASP A 135 -1.97 -15.87 8.32
CA ASP A 135 -0.87 -16.64 8.93
C ASP A 135 0.49 -16.21 8.37
N GLU A 136 0.54 -15.98 7.07
CA GLU A 136 1.71 -15.47 6.37
C GLU A 136 1.29 -14.67 5.13
N LEU A 137 1.98 -13.56 4.87
CA LEU A 137 1.83 -12.81 3.63
C LEU A 137 2.61 -13.49 2.49
N PRO A 138 2.09 -13.53 1.25
CA PRO A 138 2.81 -14.09 0.12
C PRO A 138 4.08 -13.25 -0.14
N LYS A 139 5.24 -13.89 -0.06
CA LYS A 139 6.55 -13.24 -0.21
C LYS A 139 7.33 -13.88 -1.35
N GLY A 140 8.01 -13.05 -2.13
CA GLY A 140 8.93 -13.51 -3.17
C GLY A 140 10.28 -13.99 -2.58
N PRO A 141 11.20 -14.48 -3.43
CA PRO A 141 12.50 -15.02 -3.00
C PRO A 141 13.38 -14.03 -2.20
N THR A 142 13.11 -12.73 -2.33
CA THR A 142 13.83 -11.67 -1.59
C THR A 142 13.09 -11.21 -0.33
N GLY A 143 12.09 -11.95 0.13
CA GLY A 143 11.24 -11.62 1.29
C GLY A 143 10.25 -10.46 1.06
N LYS A 144 10.11 -9.96 -0.16
CA LYS A 144 9.18 -8.88 -0.48
C LYS A 144 7.75 -9.40 -0.63
N ILE A 145 6.78 -8.72 -0.03
CA ILE A 145 5.36 -9.07 -0.19
C ILE A 145 4.95 -8.92 -1.66
N LEU A 146 4.35 -9.98 -2.20
CA LEU A 146 3.76 -10.04 -3.52
C LEU A 146 2.32 -9.51 -3.45
N ARG A 147 2.16 -8.17 -3.43
CA ARG A 147 0.84 -7.51 -3.30
C ARG A 147 -0.22 -8.01 -4.28
N ARG A 148 0.19 -8.43 -5.49
CA ARG A 148 -0.73 -8.97 -6.50
C ARG A 148 -1.34 -10.31 -6.12
N GLU A 149 -0.78 -11.01 -5.15
CA GLU A 149 -1.21 -12.34 -4.67
C GLU A 149 -1.97 -12.27 -3.33
N VAL A 150 -1.98 -11.11 -2.67
CA VAL A 150 -2.74 -10.90 -1.43
C VAL A 150 -4.25 -10.96 -1.72
N ARG A 151 -4.95 -11.92 -1.13
CA ARG A 151 -6.39 -12.19 -1.30
C ARG A 151 -7.01 -12.67 0.02
N ALA A 152 -8.33 -12.47 0.16
CA ALA A 152 -9.12 -13.01 1.26
C ALA A 152 -9.00 -14.55 1.33
N GLY A 153 -8.98 -15.13 2.54
CA GLY A 153 -9.09 -16.58 2.76
C GLY A 153 -7.92 -17.30 3.42
N HIS A 154 -6.89 -16.60 3.91
CA HIS A 154 -5.77 -17.20 4.68
C HIS A 154 -5.91 -16.97 6.21
N THR A 155 -7.12 -17.06 6.73
CA THR A 155 -7.45 -16.85 8.15
C THR A 155 -7.36 -18.17 8.93
N THR A 156 -6.54 -18.25 9.98
CA THR A 156 -6.65 -19.30 11.00
C THR A 156 -7.87 -19.07 11.90
N PRO A 157 -8.63 -20.13 12.28
CA PRO A 157 -9.66 -20.02 13.29
C PRO A 157 -9.07 -19.65 14.67
N THR A 158 -9.69 -18.69 15.34
CA THR A 158 -9.39 -18.24 16.71
C THR A 158 -9.13 -19.43 17.64
N VAL A 159 -7.89 -19.63 18.08
CA VAL A 159 -7.61 -20.55 19.19
C VAL A 159 -8.01 -19.82 20.47
N ALA A 160 -9.15 -20.22 21.03
CA ALA A 160 -9.55 -19.85 22.38
C ALA A 160 -8.48 -20.35 23.37
N ALA A 161 -7.96 -19.43 24.19
CA ALA A 161 -7.06 -19.77 25.29
C ALA A 161 -7.77 -20.70 26.27
N GLY A 162 -7.13 -21.84 26.56
CA GLY A 162 -7.42 -22.70 27.72
C GLY A 162 -6.64 -22.28 28.94
#